data_AF-A0AAP3E6E6-F1
#
_entry.id   AF-A0AAP3E6E6-F1
#
_cell.length_a   1.000
_cell.length_b   1.000
_cell.length_c   1.000
_cell.angle_alpha   90.00
_cell.angle_beta   90.00
_cell.angle_gamma   90.00
#
_symmetry.space_group_name_H-M   'P 1'
#
loop_
_entity.id
_entity.type
_entity.pdbx_description
1 polymer ?
#
loop_
_entity_poly.entity_id
_entity_poly.type
_entity_poly.pdbx_seq_one_letter_code
_entity_poly.pdbx_strand_id
1 'polypeptide(L)'
;MSSDTDTTDGPLAGDTSSSTSLERTGEGHRERTADSKLETPLWQHPLVGLVPRRTAVTALILGIFTLLFTVSALGGVVTVDGQSLDTTTGLFDSLSAWVIAIATSLIVAGPFLYAAWNGGPTLAAAIPLVPVALGELVTGRYAFGLDWAIALTTSVAGGVFAVYVLDVREAGSLRPWDVSTDAPDRLLALTVFTLVGAIAVGRFVLAAPETLPTASLPFALLWLVPMTLVTRYWIARVRTHERTVGPSSAQS
;
A
#
# COMPACT_ATOMS: atom_id res chain seq x y z
N MET A 1 -35.44 -4.88 -58.10
CA MET A 1 -35.16 -3.47 -57.79
C MET A 1 -33.65 -3.33 -57.75
N SER A 2 -33.13 -2.66 -58.78
CA SER A 2 -31.72 -2.41 -59.06
C SER A 2 -31.35 -1.07 -58.43
N SER A 3 -30.20 -0.98 -57.75
CA SER A 3 -29.49 0.29 -57.59
C SER A 3 -28.02 -0.01 -57.25
N ASP A 4 -27.20 0.04 -58.29
CA ASP A 4 -25.75 0.24 -58.23
C ASP A 4 -25.44 1.67 -57.81
N THR A 5 -24.42 1.89 -56.97
CA THR A 5 -23.66 3.15 -56.89
C THR A 5 -22.21 2.86 -56.48
N ASP A 6 -21.40 2.65 -57.52
CA ASP A 6 -20.16 3.34 -57.90
C ASP A 6 -19.31 4.10 -56.85
N THR A 7 -18.11 3.57 -56.62
CA THR A 7 -16.74 4.14 -56.75
C THR A 7 -16.47 5.63 -56.48
N THR A 8 -15.47 5.91 -55.62
CA THR A 8 -14.42 6.92 -55.90
C THR A 8 -13.12 6.57 -55.16
N ASP A 9 -12.15 6.11 -55.94
CA ASP A 9 -10.73 6.00 -55.59
C ASP A 9 -10.07 7.37 -55.48
N GLY A 10 -9.15 7.52 -54.53
CA GLY A 10 -8.25 8.66 -54.43
C GLY A 10 -6.83 8.23 -54.07
N PRO A 11 -5.94 8.00 -55.06
CA PRO A 11 -4.51 7.89 -54.86
C PRO A 11 -3.87 9.26 -55.12
N LEU A 12 -2.82 9.63 -54.37
CA LEU A 12 -1.70 10.41 -54.90
C LEU A 12 -0.49 10.29 -53.97
N ALA A 13 0.57 9.78 -54.57
CA ALA A 13 1.92 9.66 -54.05
C ALA A 13 2.59 11.03 -53.88
N GLY A 14 3.49 11.13 -52.91
CA GLY A 14 4.36 12.29 -52.69
C GLY A 14 5.65 11.82 -52.03
N ASP A 15 6.53 11.26 -52.85
CA ASP A 15 7.87 10.79 -52.52
C ASP A 15 8.85 11.96 -52.75
N THR A 16 9.56 12.43 -51.71
CA THR A 16 10.75 13.27 -51.85
C THR A 16 11.81 12.90 -50.82
N SER A 17 12.68 11.99 -51.24
CA SER A 17 14.02 11.80 -50.73
C SER A 17 14.89 13.04 -50.96
N SER A 18 15.61 13.51 -49.93
CA SER A 18 16.90 14.22 -50.06
C SER A 18 17.65 14.25 -48.72
N SER A 19 18.55 13.29 -48.59
CA SER A 19 19.70 13.22 -47.69
C SER A 19 20.77 14.26 -48.05
N THR A 20 21.37 14.98 -47.09
CA THR A 20 22.84 15.11 -46.94
C THR A 20 23.27 15.90 -45.69
N SER A 21 24.14 15.26 -44.90
CA SER A 21 25.38 15.78 -44.28
C SER A 21 25.42 17.09 -43.50
N LEU A 22 25.69 16.96 -42.20
CA LEU A 22 26.92 17.40 -41.50
C LEU A 22 26.63 17.31 -40.00
N GLU A 23 27.03 16.24 -39.30
CA GLU A 23 28.37 16.10 -38.74
C GLU A 23 28.84 17.37 -38.04
N ARG A 24 28.38 17.59 -36.80
CA ARG A 24 29.15 18.34 -35.81
C ARG A 24 28.66 18.11 -34.39
N THR A 25 29.61 17.73 -33.53
CA THR A 25 29.59 17.87 -32.07
C THR A 25 28.61 16.97 -31.30
N GLY A 26 28.79 15.66 -31.47
CA GLY A 26 28.23 14.61 -30.63
C GLY A 26 29.20 14.08 -29.57
N GLU A 27 30.00 14.92 -28.92
CA GLU A 27 30.88 14.54 -27.80
C GLU A 27 30.89 15.68 -26.78
N GLY A 28 30.18 15.51 -25.67
CA GLY A 28 30.08 16.53 -24.62
C GLY A 28 28.83 16.45 -23.73
N HIS A 29 27.92 15.51 -23.99
CA HIS A 29 26.69 15.37 -23.20
C HIS A 29 26.40 13.96 -22.70
N ARG A 30 27.44 13.12 -22.55
CA ARG A 30 27.32 11.76 -22.00
C ARG A 30 27.79 11.59 -20.55
N GLU A 31 28.32 12.63 -19.90
CA GLU A 31 28.75 12.55 -18.49
C GLU A 31 27.79 13.19 -17.48
N ARG A 32 26.68 13.80 -17.91
CA ARG A 32 25.77 14.53 -17.00
C ARG A 32 24.50 13.78 -16.55
N THR A 33 24.37 12.49 -16.88
CA THR A 33 23.20 11.67 -16.51
C THR A 33 23.51 10.55 -15.51
N ALA A 34 24.76 10.40 -15.07
CA ALA A 34 25.13 9.42 -14.06
C ALA A 34 24.93 9.93 -12.61
N ASP A 35 24.99 11.26 -12.40
CA ASP A 35 24.92 11.87 -11.05
C ASP A 35 23.53 12.37 -10.63
N SER A 36 22.52 12.36 -11.51
CA SER A 36 21.13 12.71 -11.13
C SER A 36 20.30 11.51 -10.65
N LYS A 37 20.96 10.39 -10.31
CA LYS A 37 20.37 9.28 -9.53
C LYS A 37 20.37 9.57 -8.03
N LEU A 38 20.77 10.77 -7.62
CA LEU A 38 20.66 11.24 -6.25
C LEU A 38 19.22 11.69 -6.00
N GLU A 39 18.51 10.84 -5.27
CA GLU A 39 17.37 11.18 -4.43
C GLU A 39 16.13 11.64 -5.20
N THR A 40 15.40 10.68 -5.79
CA THR A 40 13.96 10.90 -5.90
C THR A 40 13.46 11.21 -4.49
N PRO A 41 12.93 12.41 -4.24
CA PRO A 41 12.49 12.76 -2.90
C PRO A 41 11.48 11.71 -2.44
N LEU A 42 11.55 11.29 -1.18
CA LEU A 42 10.80 10.16 -0.60
C LEU A 42 9.30 10.17 -0.97
N TRP A 43 8.74 11.37 -1.18
CA TRP A 43 7.37 11.67 -1.58
C TRP A 43 7.00 11.32 -3.04
N GLN A 44 7.99 11.05 -3.89
CA GLN A 44 7.83 10.62 -5.28
C GLN A 44 8.04 9.11 -5.43
N HIS A 45 8.29 8.38 -4.34
CA HIS A 45 8.52 6.94 -4.41
C HIS A 45 7.19 6.21 -4.70
N PRO A 46 7.14 5.28 -5.67
CA PRO A 46 5.91 4.56 -6.05
C PRO A 46 5.28 3.78 -4.90
N LEU A 47 6.07 3.45 -3.87
CA LEU A 47 5.58 2.80 -2.66
C LEU A 47 4.70 3.70 -1.78
N VAL A 48 4.82 5.02 -1.89
CA VAL A 48 4.02 5.96 -1.09
C VAL A 48 2.73 6.32 -1.80
N GLY A 49 2.70 6.34 -3.14
CA GLY A 49 1.49 6.49 -3.95
C GLY A 49 1.77 7.08 -5.33
N LEU A 50 0.82 6.92 -6.25
CA LEU A 50 1.00 7.35 -7.65
C LEU A 50 0.87 8.86 -7.85
N VAL A 51 0.02 9.53 -7.06
CA VAL A 51 -0.25 10.97 -7.21
C VAL A 51 0.28 11.73 -5.99
N PRO A 52 1.33 12.56 -6.13
CA PRO A 52 1.96 13.26 -5.01
C PRO A 52 1.00 14.11 -4.18
N ARG A 53 0.02 14.77 -4.82
CA ARG A 53 -0.99 15.57 -4.13
C ARG A 53 -1.88 14.73 -3.22
N ARG A 54 -2.28 13.53 -3.65
CA ARG A 54 -3.13 12.61 -2.87
C ARG A 54 -2.34 12.01 -1.71
N THR A 55 -1.05 11.73 -1.95
CA THR A 55 -0.10 11.30 -0.93
C THR A 55 0.06 12.36 0.15
N ALA A 56 0.31 13.63 -0.23
CA ALA A 56 0.49 14.73 0.71
C ALA A 56 -0.76 14.99 1.56
N VAL A 57 -1.95 14.96 0.96
CA VAL A 57 -3.22 15.08 1.70
C VAL A 57 -3.39 13.93 2.71
N THR A 58 -3.05 12.70 2.32
CA THR A 58 -3.16 11.55 3.22
C THR A 58 -2.15 11.63 4.36
N ALA A 59 -0.91 12.04 4.07
CA ALA A 59 0.11 12.26 5.09
C ALA A 59 -0.29 13.36 6.08
N LEU A 60 -0.88 14.46 5.59
CA LEU A 60 -1.41 15.53 6.43
C LEU A 60 -2.56 15.03 7.32
N ILE A 61 -3.53 14.31 6.75
CA ILE A 61 -4.65 13.72 7.51
C ILE A 61 -4.10 12.76 8.56
N LEU A 62 -3.16 11.89 8.19
CA LEU A 62 -2.51 10.96 9.12
C LEU A 62 -1.80 11.70 10.26
N GLY A 63 -1.08 12.78 9.96
CA GLY A 63 -0.43 13.61 10.96
C GLY A 63 -1.42 14.25 11.95
N ILE A 64 -2.53 14.80 11.45
CA ILE A 64 -3.60 15.36 12.28
C ILE A 64 -4.22 14.29 13.17
N PHE A 65 -4.54 13.12 12.61
CA PHE A 65 -5.12 12.01 13.37
C PHE A 65 -4.16 11.46 14.42
N THR A 66 -2.89 11.34 14.07
CA THR A 66 -1.85 10.91 15.00
C THR A 66 -1.73 11.88 16.15
N LEU A 67 -1.74 13.20 15.88
CA LEU A 67 -1.71 14.22 16.91
C LEU A 67 -2.94 14.12 17.83
N LEU A 68 -4.14 14.01 17.27
CA LEU A 68 -5.38 13.86 18.03
C LEU A 68 -5.35 12.61 18.92
N PHE A 69 -4.92 11.47 18.37
CA PHE A 69 -4.80 10.21 19.09
C PHE A 69 -3.79 10.32 20.23
N THR A 70 -2.64 10.94 19.97
CA THR A 70 -1.58 11.15 20.96
C THR A 70 -2.03 12.07 22.10
N VAL A 71 -2.71 13.17 21.78
CA VAL A 71 -3.28 14.09 22.78
C VAL A 71 -4.35 13.38 23.61
N SER A 72 -5.19 12.56 22.98
CA SER A 72 -6.20 11.75 23.69
C SER A 72 -5.54 10.75 24.64
N ALA A 73 -4.46 10.09 24.21
CA ALA A 73 -3.72 9.13 25.02
C ALA A 73 -3.03 9.80 26.22
N LEU A 74 -2.44 10.98 26.02
CA LEU A 74 -1.87 11.82 27.09
C LEU A 74 -2.93 12.22 28.12
N GLY A 75 -4.11 12.62 27.66
CA GLY A 75 -5.23 12.98 28.54
C GLY A 75 -5.62 11.89 29.53
N GLY A 76 -5.46 10.61 29.15
CA GLY A 76 -5.72 9.47 30.02
C GLY A 76 -4.61 9.17 31.06
N VAL A 77 -3.45 9.82 30.96
CA VAL A 77 -2.31 9.63 31.87
C VAL A 77 -2.13 10.82 32.83
N VAL A 78 -2.71 11.98 32.49
CA VAL A 78 -2.61 13.18 33.33
C VAL A 78 -3.51 13.04 34.56
N THR A 79 -2.88 12.98 35.73
CA THR A 79 -3.55 13.07 37.03
C THR A 79 -3.54 14.51 37.52
N VAL A 80 -4.67 15.02 38.02
CA VAL A 80 -4.73 16.30 38.75
C VAL A 80 -4.94 15.94 40.23
N ASP A 81 -4.05 16.41 41.11
CA ASP A 81 -4.05 16.08 42.55
C ASP A 81 -4.01 14.57 42.88
N GLY A 82 -3.33 13.78 42.04
CA GLY A 82 -3.20 12.33 42.23
C GLY A 82 -4.47 11.53 41.97
N GLN A 83 -5.57 12.20 41.60
CA GLN A 83 -6.76 11.58 41.04
C GLN A 83 -6.60 11.56 39.53
N SER A 84 -6.88 10.41 38.90
CA SER A 84 -7.11 10.40 37.46
C SER A 84 -8.27 11.35 37.20
N LEU A 85 -8.15 12.26 36.21
CA LEU A 85 -9.27 13.11 35.79
C LEU A 85 -10.46 12.19 35.50
N ASP A 86 -11.44 12.18 36.40
CA ASP A 86 -12.64 11.39 36.23
C ASP A 86 -13.48 12.11 35.20
N THR A 87 -13.54 11.55 33.99
CA THR A 87 -14.13 12.16 32.80
C THR A 87 -15.66 12.10 32.82
N THR A 88 -16.28 12.20 33.99
CA THR A 88 -17.67 11.86 34.30
C THR A 88 -18.70 12.93 33.94
N THR A 89 -18.45 13.73 32.89
CA THR A 89 -19.54 14.44 32.22
C THR A 89 -19.99 13.63 31.00
N GLY A 90 -21.28 13.31 30.91
CA GLY A 90 -21.81 12.48 29.80
C GLY A 90 -21.53 13.03 28.39
N LEU A 91 -21.27 14.33 28.27
CA LEU A 91 -20.81 14.97 27.03
C LEU A 91 -19.36 14.58 26.67
N PHE A 92 -18.44 14.52 27.65
CA PHE A 92 -17.07 14.09 27.40
C PHE A 92 -17.01 12.61 27.07
N ASP A 93 -17.81 11.79 27.75
CA ASP A 93 -17.92 10.34 27.47
C ASP A 93 -18.50 10.06 26.08
N SER A 94 -19.46 10.87 25.64
CA SER A 94 -19.99 10.80 24.27
C SER A 94 -18.94 11.24 23.23
N LEU A 95 -18.21 12.33 23.50
CA LEU A 95 -17.19 12.85 22.59
C LEU A 95 -16.02 11.86 22.45
N SER A 96 -15.55 11.27 23.55
CA SER A 96 -14.49 10.26 23.54
C SER A 96 -14.93 9.02 22.78
N ALA A 97 -16.17 8.55 22.98
CA ALA A 97 -16.73 7.43 22.21
C ALA A 97 -16.75 7.71 20.70
N TRP A 98 -17.15 8.90 20.28
CA TRP A 98 -17.11 9.30 18.86
C TRP A 98 -15.68 9.34 18.31
N VAL A 99 -14.73 9.91 19.06
CA VAL A 99 -13.32 9.95 18.66
C VAL A 99 -12.75 8.54 18.50
N ILE A 100 -13.03 7.64 19.46
CA ILE A 100 -12.61 6.24 19.40
C ILE A 100 -13.25 5.53 18.20
N ALA A 101 -14.55 5.74 17.95
CA ALA A 101 -15.24 5.15 16.81
C ALA A 101 -14.67 5.61 15.47
N ILE A 102 -14.36 6.92 15.33
CA ILE A 102 -13.74 7.48 14.13
C ILE A 102 -12.31 6.94 13.96
N ALA A 103 -11.52 6.93 15.04
CA ALA A 103 -10.15 6.39 15.01
C ALA A 103 -10.14 4.91 14.61
N THR A 104 -11.03 4.11 15.20
CA THR A 104 -11.19 2.69 14.87
C THR A 104 -11.62 2.52 13.41
N SER A 105 -12.59 3.31 12.95
CA SER A 105 -13.04 3.29 11.55
C SER A 105 -11.91 3.64 10.59
N LEU A 106 -11.05 4.60 10.95
CA LEU A 106 -9.89 4.98 10.14
C LEU A 106 -8.82 3.89 10.13
N ILE A 107 -8.53 3.26 11.27
CA ILE A 107 -7.58 2.14 11.40
C ILE A 107 -8.03 0.95 10.54
N VAL A 108 -9.34 0.68 10.50
CA VAL A 108 -9.90 -0.46 9.78
C VAL A 108 -10.11 -0.16 8.30
N ALA A 109 -10.77 0.95 7.95
CA ALA A 109 -11.16 1.25 6.56
C ALA A 109 -10.15 2.14 5.82
N GLY A 110 -9.43 3.01 6.53
CA GLY A 110 -8.49 3.98 5.96
C GLY A 110 -7.42 3.37 5.04
N PRO A 111 -6.76 2.25 5.42
CA PRO A 111 -5.77 1.58 4.57
C PRO A 111 -6.35 1.19 3.20
N PHE A 112 -7.57 0.65 3.18
CA PHE A 112 -8.24 0.19 1.97
C PHE A 112 -8.74 1.35 1.12
N LEU A 113 -9.31 2.39 1.74
CA LEU A 113 -9.73 3.59 1.02
C LEU A 113 -8.54 4.28 0.36
N TYR A 114 -7.42 4.40 1.08
CA TYR A 114 -6.20 4.96 0.53
C TYR A 114 -5.62 4.12 -0.61
N ALA A 115 -5.53 2.80 -0.40
CA ALA A 115 -5.10 1.85 -1.41
C ALA A 115 -5.95 1.96 -2.69
N ALA A 116 -7.28 1.95 -2.55
CA ALA A 116 -8.22 2.10 -3.66
C ALA A 116 -8.12 3.46 -4.36
N TRP A 117 -7.72 4.52 -3.65
CA TRP A 117 -7.63 5.88 -4.19
C TRP A 117 -6.28 6.17 -4.86
N ASN A 118 -5.16 5.86 -4.20
CA ASN A 118 -3.81 6.29 -4.60
C ASN A 118 -2.79 5.15 -4.77
N GLY A 119 -3.09 3.93 -4.27
CA GLY A 119 -2.29 2.73 -4.52
C GLY A 119 -0.97 2.62 -3.75
N GLY A 120 -0.62 3.50 -2.82
CA GLY A 120 0.67 3.44 -2.12
C GLY A 120 0.72 2.38 -1.01
N PRO A 121 1.41 1.23 -1.18
CA PRO A 121 1.42 0.16 -0.19
C PRO A 121 2.05 0.55 1.15
N THR A 122 3.10 1.36 1.15
CA THR A 122 3.76 1.78 2.39
C THR A 122 2.89 2.74 3.17
N LEU A 123 2.25 3.72 2.52
CA LEU A 123 1.37 4.64 3.23
C LEU A 123 0.07 3.95 3.67
N ALA A 124 -0.48 3.03 2.86
CA ALA A 124 -1.61 2.19 3.27
C ALA A 124 -1.28 1.39 4.55
N ALA A 125 -0.09 0.78 4.59
CA ALA A 125 0.38 0.05 5.76
C ALA A 125 0.72 0.98 6.93
N ALA A 126 1.11 2.24 6.70
CA ALA A 126 1.43 3.18 7.76
C ALA A 126 0.19 3.75 8.47
N ILE A 127 -0.93 3.89 7.75
CA ILE A 127 -2.16 4.52 8.27
C ILE A 127 -2.62 3.97 9.64
N PRO A 128 -2.68 2.65 9.87
CA PRO A 128 -3.11 2.14 11.16
C PRO A 128 -1.95 1.93 12.15
N LEU A 129 -0.71 1.78 11.67
CA LEU A 129 0.46 1.57 12.53
C LEU A 129 0.94 2.84 13.23
N VAL A 130 1.02 3.96 12.50
CA VAL A 130 1.61 5.20 13.01
C VAL A 130 0.88 5.73 14.24
N PRO A 131 -0.47 5.81 14.27
CA PRO A 131 -1.19 6.29 15.45
C PRO A 131 -0.97 5.39 16.67
N VAL A 132 -1.03 4.07 16.49
CA VAL A 132 -0.83 3.10 17.59
C VAL A 132 0.60 3.17 18.13
N ALA A 133 1.59 3.17 17.23
CA ALA A 133 3.00 3.24 17.62
C ALA A 133 3.33 4.51 18.42
N LEU A 134 2.82 5.66 17.97
CA LEU A 134 3.08 6.93 18.64
C LEU A 134 2.28 7.09 19.93
N GLY A 135 1.04 6.59 19.99
CA GLY A 135 0.27 6.57 21.24
C GLY A 135 0.93 5.74 22.34
N GLU A 136 1.40 4.54 22.00
CA GLU A 136 2.14 3.66 22.93
C GLU A 136 3.46 4.31 23.37
N LEU A 137 4.23 4.87 22.41
CA LEU A 137 5.47 5.59 22.71
C LEU A 137 5.26 6.74 23.70
N VAL A 138 4.20 7.53 23.50
CA VAL A 138 3.92 8.70 24.34
C VAL A 138 3.37 8.33 25.71
N THR A 139 2.60 7.23 25.80
CA THR A 139 2.14 6.72 27.11
C THR A 139 3.21 5.92 27.86
N GLY A 140 4.39 5.71 27.24
CA GLY A 140 5.47 4.91 27.81
C GLY A 140 5.10 3.42 27.96
N ARG A 141 4.03 2.98 27.30
CA ARG A 141 3.61 1.59 27.27
C ARG A 141 4.28 0.96 26.05
N TYR A 142 5.00 -0.14 26.29
CA TYR A 142 5.67 -0.91 25.24
C TYR A 142 5.09 -2.33 25.18
N ALA A 143 3.81 -2.45 25.49
CA ALA A 143 3.13 -3.74 25.52
C ALA A 143 2.52 -4.02 24.14
N PHE A 144 2.84 -5.19 23.59
CA PHE A 144 2.18 -5.66 22.39
C PHE A 144 0.74 -6.10 22.74
N GLY A 145 -0.20 -5.14 22.64
CA GLY A 145 -1.61 -5.32 22.97
C GLY A 145 -2.50 -5.65 21.79
N LEU A 146 -3.80 -5.67 22.04
CA LEU A 146 -4.84 -5.89 21.02
C LEU A 146 -4.78 -4.83 19.91
N ASP A 147 -4.52 -3.57 20.24
CA ASP A 147 -4.47 -2.47 19.28
C ASP A 147 -3.34 -2.66 18.26
N TRP A 148 -2.17 -3.17 18.70
CA TRP A 148 -1.07 -3.56 17.80
C TRP A 148 -1.47 -4.70 16.88
N ALA A 149 -2.14 -5.72 17.40
CA ALA A 149 -2.58 -6.86 16.60
C ALA A 149 -3.59 -6.44 15.51
N ILE A 150 -4.55 -5.57 15.86
CA ILE A 150 -5.51 -4.99 14.90
C ILE A 150 -4.77 -4.14 13.88
N ALA A 151 -3.93 -3.20 14.32
CA ALA A 151 -3.19 -2.30 13.43
C ALA A 151 -2.28 -3.06 12.46
N LEU A 152 -1.55 -4.08 12.92
CA LEU A 152 -0.71 -4.91 12.05
C LEU A 152 -1.55 -5.69 11.04
N THR A 153 -2.67 -6.24 11.48
CA THR A 153 -3.56 -7.00 10.59
C THR A 153 -4.13 -6.10 9.49
N THR A 154 -4.60 -4.89 9.83
CA THR A 154 -5.13 -3.94 8.85
C THR A 154 -4.03 -3.31 7.99
N SER A 155 -2.83 -3.08 8.53
CA SER A 155 -1.66 -2.64 7.78
C SER A 155 -1.26 -3.62 6.70
N VAL A 156 -1.15 -4.90 7.04
CA VAL A 156 -0.76 -5.94 6.09
C VAL A 156 -1.85 -6.08 5.02
N ALA A 157 -3.12 -6.16 5.42
CA ALA A 157 -4.23 -6.27 4.48
C ALA A 157 -4.32 -5.06 3.54
N GLY A 158 -4.19 -3.84 4.08
CA GLY A 158 -4.22 -2.60 3.30
C GLY A 158 -3.01 -2.45 2.36
N GLY A 159 -1.81 -2.77 2.84
CA GLY A 159 -0.59 -2.75 2.02
C GLY A 159 -0.65 -3.75 0.87
N VAL A 160 -1.11 -4.97 1.13
CA VAL A 160 -1.33 -5.99 0.10
C VAL A 160 -2.39 -5.54 -0.90
N PHE A 161 -3.51 -5.00 -0.42
CA PHE A 161 -4.57 -4.51 -1.28
C PHE A 161 -4.12 -3.35 -2.16
N ALA A 162 -3.24 -2.47 -1.66
CA ALA A 162 -2.65 -1.39 -2.45
C ALA A 162 -1.81 -1.93 -3.61
N VAL A 163 -0.96 -2.95 -3.39
CA VAL A 163 -0.21 -3.62 -4.46
C VAL A 163 -1.16 -4.20 -5.49
N TYR A 164 -2.21 -4.91 -5.05
CA TYR A 164 -3.21 -5.46 -5.97
C TYR A 164 -3.90 -4.37 -6.80
N VAL A 165 -4.32 -3.26 -6.20
CA VAL A 165 -4.94 -2.14 -6.91
C VAL A 165 -3.99 -1.49 -7.92
N LEU A 166 -2.70 -1.33 -7.56
CA LEU A 166 -1.68 -0.83 -8.49
C LEU A 166 -1.56 -1.75 -9.70
N ASP A 167 -1.42 -3.04 -9.47
CA ASP A 167 -1.20 -3.98 -10.57
C ASP A 167 -2.47 -4.13 -11.42
N VAL A 168 -3.67 -4.07 -10.84
CA VAL A 168 -4.94 -4.03 -11.61
C VAL A 168 -4.99 -2.81 -12.54
N ARG A 169 -4.54 -1.65 -12.05
CA ARG A 169 -4.50 -0.41 -12.84
C ARG A 169 -3.45 -0.46 -13.95
N GLU A 170 -2.27 -1.00 -13.65
CA GLU A 170 -1.18 -1.14 -14.62
C GLU A 170 -1.51 -2.20 -15.69
N ALA A 171 -2.08 -3.33 -15.28
CA ALA A 171 -2.47 -4.41 -16.19
C ALA A 171 -3.78 -4.13 -16.95
N GLY A 172 -4.60 -3.17 -16.49
CA GLY A 172 -5.95 -2.94 -17.02
C GLY A 172 -6.90 -4.13 -16.84
N SER A 173 -6.61 -5.02 -15.88
CA SER A 173 -7.31 -6.30 -15.68
C SER A 173 -7.48 -6.62 -14.20
N LEU A 174 -8.62 -7.21 -13.83
CA LEU A 174 -8.88 -7.72 -12.47
C LEU A 174 -8.03 -8.97 -12.13
N ARG A 175 -7.29 -9.51 -13.11
CA ARG A 175 -6.35 -10.61 -12.92
C ARG A 175 -4.95 -10.12 -13.25
N PRO A 176 -4.36 -9.24 -12.42
CA PRO A 176 -3.09 -8.60 -12.73
C PRO A 176 -1.95 -9.60 -12.90
N TRP A 177 -2.02 -10.73 -12.19
CA TRP A 177 -1.03 -11.82 -12.25
C TRP A 177 -0.98 -12.57 -13.60
N ASP A 178 -1.98 -12.41 -14.48
CA ASP A 178 -1.94 -13.00 -15.82
C ASP A 178 -1.09 -12.15 -16.79
N VAL A 179 -0.85 -10.89 -16.44
CA VAL A 179 0.03 -9.96 -17.16
C VAL A 179 1.36 -9.94 -16.41
N SER A 180 2.43 -10.37 -17.08
CA SER A 180 3.78 -10.47 -16.48
C SER A 180 4.19 -9.14 -15.84
N THR A 181 4.05 -9.04 -14.52
CA THR A 181 4.46 -7.88 -13.75
C THR A 181 5.90 -8.11 -13.30
N ASP A 182 6.85 -7.55 -14.04
CA ASP A 182 8.28 -7.56 -13.69
C ASP A 182 8.59 -6.57 -12.56
N ALA A 183 7.99 -6.79 -11.39
CA ALA A 183 8.18 -5.96 -10.20
C ALA A 183 8.58 -6.81 -8.98
N PRO A 184 9.80 -7.38 -8.96
CA PRO A 184 10.28 -8.24 -7.87
C PRO A 184 10.25 -7.54 -6.51
N ASP A 185 10.50 -6.23 -6.50
CA ASP A 185 10.52 -5.41 -5.28
C ASP A 185 9.14 -5.37 -4.59
N ARG A 186 8.05 -5.33 -5.38
CA ARG A 186 6.68 -5.33 -4.84
C ARG A 186 6.35 -6.67 -4.19
N LEU A 187 6.72 -7.78 -4.85
CA LEU A 187 6.52 -9.13 -4.31
C LEU A 187 7.32 -9.36 -3.02
N LEU A 188 8.56 -8.88 -2.99
CA LEU A 188 9.42 -8.99 -1.80
C LEU A 188 8.84 -8.18 -0.64
N ALA A 189 8.45 -6.92 -0.87
CA ALA A 189 7.81 -6.09 0.14
C ALA A 189 6.52 -6.75 0.68
N LEU A 190 5.66 -7.24 -0.20
CA LEU A 190 4.41 -7.92 0.14
C LEU A 190 4.65 -9.17 1.00
N THR A 191 5.68 -9.95 0.65
CA THR A 191 6.08 -11.15 1.38
C THR A 191 6.61 -10.81 2.77
N VAL A 192 7.50 -9.82 2.87
CA VAL A 192 8.07 -9.36 4.16
C VAL A 192 6.97 -8.82 5.07
N PHE A 193 6.09 -7.94 4.59
CA PHE A 193 5.00 -7.41 5.40
C PHE A 193 4.07 -8.51 5.90
N THR A 194 3.69 -9.45 5.02
CA THR A 194 2.80 -10.54 5.39
C THR A 194 3.46 -11.46 6.42
N LEU A 195 4.74 -11.79 6.25
CA LEU A 195 5.46 -12.66 7.18
C LEU A 195 5.63 -12.01 8.56
N VAL A 196 6.10 -10.76 8.59
CA VAL A 196 6.32 -10.02 9.85
C VAL A 196 5.01 -9.86 10.61
N GLY A 197 3.93 -9.46 9.93
CA GLY A 197 2.63 -9.33 10.57
C GLY A 197 2.07 -10.67 11.04
N ALA A 198 2.22 -11.75 10.26
CA ALA A 198 1.72 -13.07 10.65
C ALA A 198 2.43 -13.60 11.89
N ILE A 199 3.75 -13.43 11.96
CA ILE A 199 4.55 -13.80 13.14
C ILE A 199 4.11 -12.96 14.34
N ALA A 200 4.03 -11.64 14.20
CA ALA A 200 3.67 -10.75 15.30
C ALA A 200 2.27 -11.04 15.87
N VAL A 201 1.26 -11.18 14.99
CA VAL A 201 -0.11 -11.53 15.38
C VAL A 201 -0.17 -12.95 15.94
N GLY A 202 0.55 -13.90 15.35
CA GLY A 202 0.64 -15.27 15.87
C GLY A 202 1.20 -15.33 17.28
N ARG A 203 2.26 -14.56 17.58
CA ARG A 203 2.81 -14.47 18.94
C ARG A 203 1.81 -13.86 19.92
N PHE A 204 1.05 -12.86 19.50
CA PHE A 204 0.00 -12.28 20.33
C PHE A 204 -1.11 -13.28 20.64
N VAL A 205 -1.62 -13.99 19.63
CA VAL A 205 -2.66 -15.01 19.82
C VAL A 205 -2.19 -16.11 20.77
N LEU A 206 -0.92 -16.55 20.67
CA LEU A 206 -0.35 -17.54 21.56
C LEU A 206 -0.16 -17.05 23.00
N ALA A 207 -0.01 -15.74 23.21
CA ALA A 207 0.16 -15.12 24.53
C ALA A 207 -1.17 -14.60 25.10
N ALA A 208 -2.25 -14.62 24.32
CA ALA A 208 -3.54 -14.07 24.69
C ALA A 208 -4.26 -14.95 25.73
N PRO A 209 -4.93 -14.35 26.74
CA PRO A 209 -5.80 -15.08 27.66
C PRO A 209 -6.86 -15.93 26.94
N GLU A 210 -7.20 -17.09 27.51
CA GLU A 210 -8.15 -18.07 26.93
C GLU A 210 -9.57 -17.54 26.69
N THR A 211 -9.91 -16.33 27.16
CA THR A 211 -11.22 -15.69 26.98
C THR A 211 -11.37 -14.92 25.67
N LEU A 212 -10.29 -14.68 24.92
CA LEU A 212 -10.26 -13.97 23.63
C LEU A 212 -10.58 -14.77 22.32
N PRO A 213 -10.56 -16.11 22.26
CA PRO A 213 -10.64 -16.84 20.98
C PRO A 213 -11.91 -16.60 20.15
N THR A 214 -13.06 -16.43 20.80
CA THR A 214 -14.35 -16.36 20.07
C THR A 214 -14.56 -15.03 19.37
N ALA A 215 -14.07 -13.93 19.95
CA ALA A 215 -14.20 -12.59 19.38
C ALA A 215 -13.14 -12.28 18.30
N SER A 216 -12.05 -13.04 18.25
CA SER A 216 -10.90 -12.79 17.35
C SER A 216 -10.97 -13.55 16.02
N LEU A 217 -11.91 -14.48 15.87
CA LEU A 217 -12.12 -15.30 14.67
C LEU A 217 -12.26 -14.47 13.36
N PRO A 218 -12.99 -13.34 13.33
CA PRO A 218 -13.09 -12.51 12.12
C PRO A 218 -11.74 -11.95 11.66
N PHE A 219 -10.83 -11.64 12.60
CA PHE A 219 -9.49 -11.13 12.28
C PHE A 219 -8.59 -12.23 11.72
N ALA A 220 -8.72 -13.47 12.20
CA ALA A 220 -8.03 -14.63 11.63
C ALA A 220 -8.47 -14.91 10.18
N LEU A 221 -9.76 -14.73 9.86
CA LEU A 221 -10.25 -14.86 8.48
C LEU A 221 -9.70 -13.75 7.57
N LEU A 222 -9.45 -12.55 8.11
CA LEU A 222 -8.87 -11.45 7.34
C LEU A 222 -7.48 -11.80 6.79
N TRP A 223 -6.72 -12.67 7.49
CA TRP A 223 -5.40 -13.16 7.07
C TRP A 223 -5.43 -14.08 5.84
N LEU A 224 -6.59 -14.64 5.49
CA LEU A 224 -6.74 -15.44 4.28
C LEU A 224 -6.52 -14.60 3.02
N VAL A 225 -6.93 -13.33 3.04
CA VAL A 225 -6.78 -12.41 1.91
C VAL A 225 -5.31 -12.16 1.56
N PRO A 226 -4.45 -11.67 2.47
CA PRO A 226 -3.05 -11.44 2.16
C PRO A 226 -2.30 -12.72 1.83
N MET A 227 -2.57 -13.82 2.54
CA MET A 227 -1.95 -15.12 2.23
C MET A 227 -2.31 -15.61 0.81
N THR A 228 -3.58 -15.48 0.42
CA THR A 228 -4.03 -15.88 -0.92
C THR A 228 -3.37 -15.03 -2.00
N LEU A 229 -3.30 -13.71 -1.81
CA LEU A 229 -2.69 -12.81 -2.79
C LEU A 229 -1.19 -13.09 -2.92
N VAL A 230 -0.42 -13.13 -1.83
CA VAL A 230 1.01 -13.47 -1.83
C VAL A 230 1.25 -14.77 -2.59
N THR A 231 0.48 -15.81 -2.27
CA THR A 231 0.58 -17.12 -2.91
C THR A 231 0.31 -17.04 -4.42
N ARG A 232 -0.73 -16.30 -4.83
CA ARG A 232 -1.07 -16.12 -6.25
C ARG A 232 0.04 -15.42 -7.02
N TYR A 233 0.63 -14.37 -6.46
CA TYR A 233 1.76 -13.68 -7.09
C TYR A 233 2.99 -14.57 -7.24
N TRP A 234 3.32 -15.36 -6.22
CA TRP A 234 4.42 -16.33 -6.30
C TRP A 234 4.17 -17.40 -7.36
N ILE A 235 2.97 -17.98 -7.42
CA ILE A 235 2.61 -18.97 -8.46
C ILE A 235 2.75 -18.36 -9.86
N ALA A 236 2.28 -17.12 -10.05
CA ALA A 236 2.41 -16.43 -11.33
C ALA A 236 3.87 -16.20 -11.70
N ARG A 237 4.70 -15.76 -10.75
CA ARG A 237 6.14 -15.54 -10.96
C ARG A 237 6.90 -16.81 -11.34
N VAL A 238 6.60 -17.94 -10.69
CA VAL A 238 7.20 -19.24 -11.02
C VAL A 238 6.83 -19.65 -12.45
N ARG A 239 5.55 -19.52 -12.83
CA ARG A 239 5.06 -19.85 -14.18
C ARG A 239 5.67 -18.98 -15.26
N THR A 240 5.88 -17.69 -15.01
CA THR A 240 6.52 -16.80 -15.98
C THR A 240 8.00 -17.11 -16.12
N HIS A 241 8.69 -17.45 -15.02
CA HIS A 241 10.09 -17.86 -15.06
C HIS A 241 10.31 -19.16 -15.86
N GLU A 242 9.45 -20.16 -15.69
CA GLU A 242 9.52 -21.41 -16.47
C GLU A 242 9.35 -21.17 -17.98
N ARG A 243 8.47 -20.25 -18.36
CA ARG A 243 8.23 -19.88 -19.77
C ARG A 243 9.40 -19.13 -20.40
N THR A 244 10.14 -18.34 -19.62
CA THR A 244 11.29 -17.59 -20.12
C THR A 244 12.57 -18.42 -20.14
N VAL A 245 12.66 -19.48 -19.32
CA VAL A 245 13.86 -20.32 -19.18
C VAL A 245 13.80 -21.64 -19.98
N GLY A 246 12.62 -22.14 -20.38
CA GLY A 246 12.52 -23.41 -21.11
C GLY A 246 12.44 -23.32 -22.65
N PRO A 247 12.99 -24.28 -23.43
CA PRO A 247 14.06 -25.25 -23.17
C PRO A 247 15.20 -25.11 -24.20
N SER A 248 16.30 -24.42 -23.88
CA SER A 248 17.50 -24.41 -24.74
C SER A 248 18.33 -25.71 -24.64
N SER A 249 17.96 -26.65 -23.77
CA SER A 249 18.68 -27.91 -23.52
C SER A 249 18.14 -29.13 -24.28
N ALA A 250 17.17 -28.96 -25.19
CA ALA A 250 16.61 -30.06 -26.00
C ALA A 250 17.16 -30.12 -27.45
N GLN A 251 18.22 -29.37 -27.75
CA GLN A 251 18.95 -29.45 -29.03
C GLN A 251 20.44 -29.71 -28.77
N SER A 252 20.77 -30.91 -28.29
CA SER A 252 22.11 -31.49 -28.42
C SER A 252 22.03 -33.00 -28.52
#